data_AF-A0A1F7WMJ3-F1
#
_entry.id   AF-A0A1F7WMJ3-F1
#
_cell.length_a   1.000
_cell.length_b   1.000
_cell.length_c   1.000
_cell.angle_alpha   90.00
_cell.angle_beta   90.00
_cell.angle_gamma   90.00
#
_symmetry.space_group_name_H-M   'P 1'
#
loop_
_entity.id
_entity.type
_entity.pdbx_description
1 polymer ?
#
loop_
_entity_poly.entity_id
_entity_poly.type
_entity_poly.pdbx_seq_one_letter_code
_entity_poly.pdbx_strand_id
1 'polypeptide(L)'
;MKKEFVRHTLSLIILLVLVTLLKRWLNLSVWPFWVGGVIGTILPDIDHLLYIYINPQELTSQRTTYMVGQGKLMETFKFLAETRSERKNLIFHTILFQGIFLILTVFVLTSSGSLFGRGLVLAFYLHLLVDAYVDWKETGAMENWFKNSPITIPQNKIATYFMVNIILLAFLAIFL
;
A
#
# COMPACT_ATOMS: atom_id res chain seq x y z
N MET A 1 -15.13 -1.67 -2.00
CA MET A 1 -14.81 -1.05 -3.31
C MET A 1 -14.80 0.48 -3.29
N LYS A 2 -15.92 1.21 -3.36
CA LYS A 2 -15.88 2.68 -3.61
C LYS A 2 -15.06 3.46 -2.59
N LYS A 3 -15.21 3.19 -1.30
CA LYS A 3 -14.52 3.97 -0.24
C LYS A 3 -13.01 3.74 -0.24
N GLU A 4 -12.58 2.50 -0.36
CA GLU A 4 -11.17 2.09 -0.35
C GLU A 4 -10.42 2.59 -1.59
N PHE A 5 -11.00 2.39 -2.78
CA PHE A 5 -10.44 2.92 -4.02
C PHE A 5 -10.33 4.45 -3.97
N VAL A 6 -11.34 5.14 -3.43
CA VAL A 6 -11.32 6.60 -3.26
C VAL A 6 -10.24 7.03 -2.26
N ARG A 7 -10.07 6.32 -1.13
CA ARG A 7 -9.03 6.64 -0.14
C ARG A 7 -7.63 6.56 -0.75
N HIS A 8 -7.31 5.46 -1.43
CA HIS A 8 -6.01 5.25 -2.08
C HIS A 8 -5.76 6.19 -3.25
N THR A 9 -6.76 6.42 -4.09
CA THR A 9 -6.64 7.35 -5.22
C THR A 9 -6.47 8.78 -4.73
N LEU A 10 -7.25 9.20 -3.73
CA LEU A 10 -7.17 10.56 -3.19
C LEU A 10 -5.83 10.80 -2.49
N SER A 11 -5.37 9.87 -1.66
CA SER A 11 -4.07 9.99 -0.99
C SER A 11 -2.93 10.05 -1.99
N LEU A 12 -2.96 9.22 -3.04
CA LEU A 12 -2.00 9.26 -4.14
C LEU A 12 -1.99 10.62 -4.83
N ILE A 13 -3.14 11.12 -5.26
CA ILE A 13 -3.24 12.41 -5.96
C ILE A 13 -2.70 13.53 -5.08
N ILE A 14 -3.08 13.57 -3.80
CA ILE A 14 -2.58 14.55 -2.85
C ILE A 14 -1.05 14.50 -2.79
N LEU A 15 -0.47 13.31 -2.61
CA LEU A 15 0.99 13.15 -2.55
C LEU A 15 1.67 13.61 -3.84
N LEU A 16 1.22 13.15 -5.00
CA LEU A 16 1.85 13.47 -6.29
C LEU A 16 1.77 14.96 -6.61
N VAL A 17 0.62 15.59 -6.34
CA VAL A 17 0.44 17.04 -6.52
C VAL A 17 1.36 17.80 -5.57
N LEU A 18 1.40 17.43 -4.28
CA LEU A 18 2.27 18.09 -3.30
C LEU A 18 3.74 18.01 -3.70
N VAL A 19 4.23 16.82 -4.09
CA VAL A 19 5.62 16.65 -4.54
C VAL A 19 5.89 17.48 -5.80
N THR A 20 5.00 17.43 -6.78
CA THR A 20 5.15 18.17 -8.04
C THR A 20 5.24 19.68 -7.79
N LEU A 21 4.41 20.22 -6.89
CA LEU A 21 4.41 21.63 -6.51
C LEU A 21 5.67 22.02 -5.71
N LEU A 22 6.04 21.21 -4.70
CA LEU A 22 7.22 21.45 -3.87
C LEU A 22 8.51 21.46 -4.70
N LYS A 23 8.61 20.58 -5.69
CA LYS A 23 9.76 20.49 -6.60
C LYS A 23 9.67 21.46 -7.79
N ARG A 24 8.57 22.21 -7.92
CA ARG A 24 8.30 23.11 -9.05
C ARG A 24 8.39 22.40 -10.41
N TRP A 25 8.00 21.13 -10.46
CA TRP A 25 8.01 20.30 -11.68
C TRP A 25 6.77 20.57 -12.54
N LEU A 26 6.69 21.78 -13.10
CA LEU A 26 5.53 22.24 -13.86
C LEU A 26 5.57 21.86 -15.35
N ASN A 27 6.59 21.11 -15.78
CA ASN A 27 6.71 20.64 -17.15
C ASN A 27 6.17 19.20 -17.31
N LEU A 28 5.85 18.81 -18.55
CA LEU A 28 5.31 17.48 -18.84
C LEU A 28 6.32 16.35 -18.61
N SER A 29 7.62 16.64 -18.48
CA SER A 29 8.66 15.63 -18.22
C SER A 29 8.52 14.93 -16.85
N VAL A 30 7.64 15.43 -15.97
CA VAL A 30 7.28 14.80 -14.70
C VAL A 30 6.38 13.56 -14.86
N TRP A 31 5.84 13.29 -16.05
CA TRP A 31 4.91 12.17 -16.28
C TRP A 31 5.40 10.80 -15.78
N PRO A 32 6.70 10.43 -15.83
CA PRO A 32 7.15 9.13 -15.34
C PRO A 32 6.94 8.98 -13.83
N PHE A 33 7.08 10.08 -13.07
CA PHE A 33 6.82 10.09 -11.62
C PHE A 33 5.35 9.77 -11.33
N TRP A 34 4.42 10.33 -12.10
CA TRP A 34 3.00 10.06 -11.97
C TRP A 34 2.64 8.62 -12.33
N VAL A 35 3.19 8.11 -13.44
CA VAL A 35 2.99 6.71 -13.84
C VAL A 35 3.58 5.75 -12.82
N GLY A 36 4.78 6.05 -12.30
CA GLY A 36 5.38 5.34 -11.18
C GLY A 36 4.43 5.34 -9.98
N GLY A 37 3.86 6.48 -9.63
CA GLY A 37 2.90 6.62 -8.54
C GLY A 37 1.66 5.73 -8.71
N VAL A 38 1.03 5.74 -9.89
CA VAL A 38 -0.13 4.88 -10.18
C VAL A 38 0.21 3.41 -10.02
N ILE A 39 1.34 2.97 -10.60
CA ILE A 39 1.78 1.58 -10.48
C ILE A 39 2.10 1.24 -9.02
N GLY A 40 2.81 2.13 -8.32
CA GLY A 40 3.15 1.97 -6.90
C GLY A 40 1.93 1.83 -6.01
N THR A 41 0.80 2.46 -6.34
CA THR A 41 -0.46 2.26 -5.60
C THR A 41 -1.15 0.94 -5.92
N ILE A 42 -0.93 0.33 -7.09
CA ILE A 42 -1.56 -0.96 -7.45
C ILE A 42 -0.76 -2.15 -6.92
N LEU A 43 0.58 -2.03 -6.88
CA LEU A 43 1.45 -3.15 -6.51
C LEU A 43 1.16 -3.78 -5.14
N PRO A 44 0.83 -3.04 -4.06
CA PRO A 44 0.50 -3.63 -2.78
C PRO A 44 -0.71 -4.57 -2.83
N ASP A 45 -1.70 -4.29 -3.69
CA ASP A 45 -2.90 -5.12 -3.85
C ASP A 45 -2.58 -6.51 -4.42
N ILE A 46 -1.42 -6.69 -5.07
CA ILE A 46 -0.96 -8.00 -5.56
C ILE A 46 -0.83 -9.00 -4.40
N ASP A 47 -0.60 -8.53 -3.18
CA ASP A 47 -0.56 -9.38 -1.98
C ASP A 47 -1.84 -10.20 -1.80
N HIS A 48 -3.00 -9.62 -2.13
CA HIS A 48 -4.27 -10.34 -2.10
C HIS A 48 -4.35 -11.43 -3.17
N LEU A 49 -3.72 -11.23 -4.33
CA LEU A 49 -3.60 -12.26 -5.35
C LEU A 49 -2.68 -13.38 -4.88
N LEU A 50 -1.51 -13.03 -4.33
CA LEU A 50 -0.56 -14.00 -3.76
C LEU A 50 -1.23 -14.85 -2.67
N TYR A 51 -2.03 -14.23 -1.81
CA TYR A 51 -2.77 -14.93 -0.76
C TYR A 51 -3.63 -16.08 -1.29
N ILE A 52 -4.33 -15.87 -2.41
CA ILE A 52 -5.21 -16.87 -3.03
C ILE A 52 -4.41 -18.11 -3.46
N TYR A 53 -3.22 -17.89 -4.03
CA TYR A 53 -2.36 -18.97 -4.50
C TYR A 53 -1.63 -19.69 -3.35
N ILE A 54 -1.25 -18.97 -2.30
CA ILE A 54 -0.49 -19.52 -1.16
C ILE A 54 -1.41 -20.29 -0.20
N ASN A 55 -2.69 -19.89 -0.09
CA ASN A 55 -3.66 -20.50 0.81
C ASN A 55 -4.82 -21.13 0.03
N PRO A 56 -4.58 -22.16 -0.80
CA PRO A 56 -5.62 -22.77 -1.65
C PRO A 56 -6.72 -23.49 -0.84
N GLN A 57 -6.45 -23.84 0.41
CA GLN A 57 -7.42 -24.47 1.32
C GLN A 57 -8.49 -23.50 1.85
N GLU A 58 -8.27 -22.20 1.79
CA GLU A 58 -9.22 -21.20 2.30
C GLU A 58 -10.43 -21.08 1.37
N LEU A 59 -11.63 -20.96 1.95
CA LEU A 59 -12.89 -20.88 1.19
C LEU A 59 -12.89 -19.70 0.21
N THR A 60 -12.34 -18.55 0.61
CA THR A 60 -12.22 -17.36 -0.23
C THR A 60 -11.31 -17.63 -1.44
N SER A 61 -10.22 -18.38 -1.25
CA SER A 61 -9.30 -18.77 -2.32
C SER A 61 -9.95 -19.75 -3.30
N GLN A 62 -10.64 -20.78 -2.79
CA GLN A 62 -11.36 -21.76 -3.61
C GLN A 62 -12.45 -21.12 -4.46
N ARG A 63 -13.28 -20.26 -3.85
CA ARG A 63 -14.34 -19.52 -4.56
C ARG A 63 -13.77 -18.59 -5.61
N THR A 64 -12.67 -17.89 -5.29
CA THR A 64 -12.00 -17.02 -6.25
C THR A 64 -11.50 -17.81 -7.46
N THR A 65 -10.74 -18.89 -7.24
CA THR A 65 -10.23 -19.75 -8.31
C THR A 65 -11.35 -20.31 -9.18
N TYR A 66 -12.45 -20.73 -8.56
CA TYR A 66 -13.64 -21.17 -9.28
C TYR A 66 -14.24 -20.07 -10.14
N MET A 67 -14.45 -18.85 -9.62
CA MET A 67 -15.01 -17.72 -10.37
C MET A 67 -14.12 -17.26 -11.53
N VAL A 68 -12.79 -17.26 -11.33
CA VAL A 68 -11.82 -16.99 -12.40
C VAL A 68 -11.91 -18.05 -13.49
N GLY A 69 -12.01 -19.33 -13.12
CA GLY A 69 -12.18 -20.44 -14.06
C GLY A 69 -13.49 -20.36 -14.87
N GLN A 70 -14.49 -19.61 -14.39
CA GLN A 70 -15.75 -19.34 -15.08
C GLN A 70 -15.70 -18.06 -15.94
N GLY A 71 -14.56 -17.37 -16.02
CA GLY A 71 -14.41 -16.11 -16.78
C GLY A 71 -15.09 -14.89 -16.13
N LYS A 72 -15.59 -15.02 -14.90
CA LYS A 72 -16.34 -13.96 -14.18
C LYS A 72 -15.39 -12.98 -13.48
N LEU A 73 -14.53 -12.32 -14.26
CA LEU A 73 -13.44 -11.51 -13.71
C LEU A 73 -13.94 -10.30 -12.91
N MET A 74 -14.97 -9.60 -13.39
CA MET A 74 -15.50 -8.42 -12.70
C MET A 74 -16.15 -8.80 -11.36
N GLU A 75 -16.92 -9.88 -11.34
CA GLU A 75 -17.53 -10.42 -10.13
C GLU A 75 -16.45 -10.94 -9.17
N THR A 76 -15.37 -11.51 -9.70
CA THR A 76 -14.23 -11.96 -8.89
C THR A 76 -13.58 -10.77 -8.18
N PHE A 77 -13.30 -9.67 -8.89
CA PHE A 77 -12.73 -8.48 -8.26
C PHE A 77 -13.65 -7.90 -7.20
N LYS A 78 -14.97 -7.87 -7.46
CA LYS A 78 -15.95 -7.43 -6.47
C LYS A 78 -15.97 -8.34 -5.25
N PHE A 79 -15.98 -9.65 -5.45
CA PHE A 79 -15.92 -10.65 -4.39
C PHE A 79 -14.66 -10.51 -3.55
N LEU A 80 -13.50 -10.36 -4.18
CA LEU A 80 -12.23 -10.14 -3.49
C LEU A 80 -12.25 -8.87 -2.65
N ALA A 81 -12.79 -7.76 -3.17
CA ALA A 81 -12.90 -6.53 -2.42
C ALA A 81 -13.88 -6.62 -1.24
N GLU A 82 -14.95 -7.41 -1.35
CA GLU A 82 -15.94 -7.62 -0.28
C GLU A 82 -15.42 -8.55 0.82
N THR A 83 -14.59 -9.53 0.44
CA THR A 83 -13.99 -10.52 1.36
C THR A 83 -12.59 -10.13 1.84
N ARG A 84 -12.19 -8.86 1.69
CA ARG A 84 -10.84 -8.40 2.05
C ARG A 84 -10.46 -8.71 3.48
N SER A 85 -11.38 -8.48 4.42
CA SER A 85 -11.17 -8.73 5.84
C SER A 85 -11.04 -10.22 6.22
N GLU A 86 -11.48 -11.14 5.35
CA GLU A 86 -11.35 -12.59 5.57
C GLU A 86 -9.91 -13.05 5.36
N ARG A 87 -9.13 -12.34 4.52
CA ARG A 87 -7.75 -12.68 4.20
C ARG A 87 -6.81 -12.19 5.29
N LYS A 88 -6.66 -13.01 6.32
CA LYS A 88 -5.67 -12.82 7.38
C LYS A 88 -4.34 -13.39 6.91
N ASN A 89 -3.21 -12.69 7.13
CA ASN A 89 -1.83 -13.11 6.80
C ASN A 89 -1.31 -12.71 5.41
N LEU A 90 -1.59 -11.48 5.05
CA LEU A 90 -1.01 -10.81 3.88
C LEU A 90 0.49 -10.53 4.12
N ILE A 91 1.33 -10.72 3.08
CA ILE A 91 2.80 -10.65 3.17
C ILE A 91 3.26 -9.20 3.30
N PHE A 92 2.73 -8.32 2.45
CA PHE A 92 3.09 -6.91 2.39
C PHE A 92 2.48 -6.12 3.56
N HIS A 93 1.36 -6.59 4.10
CA HIS A 93 0.67 -5.96 5.23
C HIS A 93 1.25 -6.39 6.58
N THR A 94 2.57 -6.30 6.70
CA THR A 94 3.32 -6.59 7.93
C THR A 94 4.32 -5.49 8.24
N ILE A 95 4.60 -5.26 9.52
CA ILE A 95 5.57 -4.26 9.97
C ILE A 95 6.99 -4.60 9.50
N LEU A 96 7.32 -5.89 9.38
CA LEU A 96 8.60 -6.35 8.87
C LEU A 96 8.75 -5.99 7.38
N PHE A 97 7.73 -6.27 6.56
CA PHE A 97 7.74 -5.87 5.16
C PHE A 97 7.84 -4.36 5.01
N GLN A 98 7.05 -3.61 5.78
CA GLN A 98 7.09 -2.15 5.76
C GLN A 98 8.48 -1.59 6.12
N GLY A 99 9.17 -2.19 7.10
CA GLY A 99 10.54 -1.81 7.47
C GLY A 99 11.54 -2.10 6.35
N ILE A 100 11.49 -3.28 5.74
CA ILE A 100 12.34 -3.66 4.60
C ILE A 100 12.06 -2.73 3.40
N PHE A 101 10.78 -2.50 3.12
CA PHE A 101 10.35 -1.65 2.01
C PHE A 101 10.74 -0.18 2.22
N LEU A 102 10.76 0.30 3.47
CA LEU A 102 11.27 1.63 3.80
C LEU A 102 12.76 1.76 3.47
N ILE A 103 13.58 0.76 3.80
CA ILE A 103 15.00 0.74 3.43
C ILE A 103 15.16 0.77 1.90
N LEU A 104 14.37 -0.04 1.19
CA LEU A 104 14.34 -0.03 -0.28
C LEU A 104 13.92 1.35 -0.83
N THR A 105 12.92 1.98 -0.22
CA THR A 105 12.43 3.31 -0.59
C THR A 105 13.54 4.34 -0.46
N VAL A 106 14.23 4.38 0.68
CA VAL A 106 15.39 5.26 0.89
C VAL A 106 16.47 4.99 -0.14
N PHE A 107 16.80 3.73 -0.41
CA PHE A 107 17.80 3.34 -1.38
C PHE A 107 17.43 3.85 -2.79
N VAL A 108 16.21 3.60 -3.27
CA VAL A 108 15.77 4.04 -4.60
C VAL A 108 15.74 5.57 -4.69
N LEU A 109 15.26 6.28 -3.67
CA LEU A 109 15.21 7.73 -3.67
C LEU A 109 16.61 8.37 -3.72
N THR A 110 17.58 7.78 -3.01
CA THR A 110 18.95 8.34 -2.91
C THR A 110 19.90 7.88 -4.01
N SER A 111 19.70 6.69 -4.58
CA SER A 111 20.60 6.10 -5.57
C SER A 111 20.07 6.13 -7.01
N SER A 112 18.75 6.25 -7.22
CA SER A 112 18.16 6.22 -8.56
C SER A 112 17.99 7.62 -9.14
N GLY A 113 18.38 7.80 -10.40
CA GLY A 113 17.98 8.96 -11.22
C GLY A 113 16.58 8.83 -11.84
N SER A 114 15.88 7.71 -11.63
CA SER A 114 14.60 7.44 -12.28
C SER A 114 13.43 8.09 -11.56
N LEU A 115 12.80 9.10 -12.19
CA LEU A 115 11.56 9.71 -11.70
C LEU A 115 10.45 8.68 -11.51
N PHE A 116 10.36 7.69 -12.41
CA PHE A 116 9.42 6.57 -12.30
C PHE A 116 9.65 5.77 -11.02
N GLY A 117 10.89 5.36 -10.76
CA GLY A 117 11.24 4.59 -9.57
C GLY A 117 10.90 5.34 -8.29
N ARG A 118 11.18 6.66 -8.25
CA ARG A 118 10.87 7.51 -7.09
C ARG A 118 9.36 7.62 -6.84
N GLY A 119 8.56 7.81 -7.89
CA GLY A 119 7.10 7.84 -7.78
C GLY A 119 6.53 6.52 -7.29
N LEU A 120 7.05 5.41 -7.82
CA LEU A 120 6.62 4.06 -7.46
C LEU A 120 6.85 3.76 -5.99
N VAL A 121 8.07 3.96 -5.47
CA VAL A 121 8.36 3.60 -4.07
C VAL A 121 7.62 4.49 -3.08
N LEU A 122 7.44 5.79 -3.39
CA LEU A 122 6.66 6.68 -2.54
C LEU A 122 5.19 6.30 -2.49
N ALA A 123 4.58 6.03 -3.65
CA ALA A 123 3.17 5.67 -3.71
C ALA A 123 2.88 4.30 -3.07
N PHE A 124 3.79 3.35 -3.25
CA PHE A 124 3.72 2.05 -2.57
C PHE A 124 3.78 2.23 -1.06
N TYR A 125 4.76 2.98 -0.56
CA TYR A 125 4.90 3.21 0.88
C TYR A 125 3.69 3.95 1.46
N LEU A 126 3.14 4.95 0.74
CA LEU A 126 1.90 5.62 1.11
C LEU A 126 0.71 4.65 1.15
N HIS A 127 0.56 3.76 0.16
CA HIS A 127 -0.54 2.80 0.14
C HIS A 127 -0.52 1.92 1.39
N LEU A 128 0.65 1.35 1.74
CA LEU A 128 0.78 0.57 2.97
C LEU A 128 0.38 1.37 4.22
N LEU A 129 0.74 2.66 4.29
CA LEU A 129 0.37 3.51 5.42
C LEU A 129 -1.14 3.78 5.50
N VAL A 130 -1.78 3.96 4.35
CA VAL A 130 -3.24 4.15 4.27
C VAL A 130 -3.94 2.88 4.72
N ASP A 131 -3.49 1.71 4.27
CA ASP A 131 -4.06 0.43 4.69
C ASP A 131 -3.89 0.19 6.18
N ALA A 132 -2.69 0.41 6.72
CA ALA A 132 -2.44 0.30 8.16
C ALA A 132 -3.38 1.20 8.96
N TYR A 133 -3.61 2.43 8.48
CA TYR A 133 -4.53 3.38 9.11
C TYR A 133 -5.99 2.93 9.03
N VAL A 134 -6.42 2.42 7.88
CA VAL A 134 -7.77 1.91 7.67
C VAL A 134 -8.04 0.70 8.55
N ASP A 135 -7.14 -0.26 8.58
CA ASP A 135 -7.26 -1.47 9.40
C ASP A 135 -7.33 -1.12 10.89
N TRP A 136 -6.49 -0.19 11.35
CA TRP A 136 -6.56 0.30 12.72
C TRP A 136 -7.91 0.97 13.03
N LYS A 137 -8.42 1.80 12.12
CA LYS A 137 -9.70 2.49 12.30
C LYS A 137 -10.89 1.53 12.32
N GLU A 138 -10.85 0.48 11.51
CA GLU A 138 -11.97 -0.46 11.34
C GLU A 138 -11.97 -1.57 12.40
N THR A 139 -10.80 -2.02 12.85
CA THR A 139 -10.68 -3.13 13.84
C THR A 139 -10.32 -2.66 15.25
N GLY A 140 -9.84 -1.42 15.41
CA GLY A 140 -9.35 -0.88 16.68
C GLY A 140 -7.96 -1.37 17.09
N ALA A 141 -7.35 -2.27 16.31
CA ALA A 141 -6.06 -2.90 16.58
C ALA A 141 -5.19 -2.98 15.32
N MET A 142 -3.89 -3.25 15.49
CA MET A 142 -2.94 -3.46 14.39
C MET A 142 -2.40 -4.90 14.37
N GLU A 143 -3.12 -5.85 14.95
CA GLU A 143 -2.64 -7.22 15.16
C GLU A 143 -2.18 -7.90 13.86
N ASN A 144 -2.88 -7.66 12.75
CA ASN A 144 -2.49 -8.20 11.44
C ASN A 144 -1.12 -7.67 11.00
N TRP A 145 -0.83 -6.39 11.24
CA TRP A 145 0.42 -5.74 10.87
C TRP A 145 1.59 -6.17 11.75
N PHE A 146 1.35 -6.42 13.03
CA PHE A 146 2.37 -6.89 13.97
C PHE A 146 2.45 -8.42 14.07
N LYS A 147 1.72 -9.14 13.21
CA LYS A 147 1.74 -10.59 13.19
C LYS A 147 3.17 -11.10 12.93
N ASN A 148 3.59 -12.09 13.71
CA ASN A 148 4.93 -12.69 13.66
C ASN A 148 6.08 -11.72 13.97
N SER A 149 5.78 -10.53 14.52
CA SER A 149 6.78 -9.61 15.04
C SER A 149 6.94 -9.80 16.55
N PRO A 150 8.16 -9.78 17.09
CA PRO A 150 8.37 -9.71 18.54
C PRO A 150 7.93 -8.35 19.12
N ILE A 151 7.66 -7.36 18.26
CA ILE A 151 7.29 -6.00 18.63
C ILE A 151 5.77 -5.89 18.68
N THR A 152 5.25 -5.37 19.78
CA THR A 152 3.85 -4.93 19.89
C THR A 152 3.81 -3.44 20.20
N ILE A 153 2.93 -2.70 19.54
CA ILE A 153 2.75 -1.27 19.82
C ILE A 153 1.57 -1.11 20.78
N PRO A 154 1.78 -0.53 21.98
CA PRO A 154 0.70 -0.19 22.88
C PRO A 154 -0.32 0.73 22.21
N GLN A 155 -1.61 0.56 22.51
CA GLN A 155 -2.69 1.29 21.83
C GLN A 155 -2.55 2.82 21.94
N ASN A 156 -2.00 3.32 23.06
CA ASN A 156 -1.69 4.73 23.28
C ASN A 156 -0.53 5.28 22.43
N LYS A 157 0.24 4.42 21.74
CA LYS A 157 1.38 4.78 20.88
C LYS A 157 1.08 4.65 19.39
N ILE A 158 -0.09 4.12 19.01
CA ILE A 158 -0.47 3.96 17.60
C ILE A 158 -0.53 5.32 16.87
N ALA A 159 -1.08 6.35 17.51
CA ALA A 159 -1.10 7.70 16.94
C ALA A 159 0.32 8.24 16.68
N THR A 160 1.26 7.98 17.60
CA THR A 160 2.68 8.35 17.44
C THR A 160 3.30 7.61 16.26
N TYR A 161 3.01 6.32 16.09
CA TYR A 161 3.49 5.53 14.96
C TYR A 161 3.05 6.15 13.61
N PHE A 162 1.78 6.50 13.45
CA PHE A 162 1.32 7.15 12.21
C PHE A 162 1.95 8.52 11.99
N MET A 163 2.06 9.33 13.05
CA MET A 163 2.70 10.64 12.97
C MET A 163 4.16 10.53 12.49
N VAL A 164 4.93 9.58 13.05
CA VAL A 164 6.32 9.33 12.62
C VAL A 164 6.37 8.91 11.15
N ASN A 165 5.51 8.00 10.70
CA ASN A 165 5.51 7.56 9.31
C ASN A 165 5.08 8.66 8.33
N ILE A 166 4.14 9.54 8.72
CA ILE A 166 3.74 10.69 7.90
C ILE A 166 4.88 11.70 7.79
N ILE A 167 5.55 12.02 8.90
CA ILE A 167 6.73 12.89 8.90
C ILE A 167 7.83 12.29 8.03
N LEU A 168 8.06 10.99 8.14
CA LEU A 168 9.04 10.27 7.34
C LEU A 168 8.69 10.31 5.84
N LEU A 169 7.42 10.04 5.47
CA LEU A 169 6.97 10.14 4.09
C LEU A 169 7.17 11.57 3.54
N ALA A 170 6.82 12.59 4.32
CA ALA A 170 7.02 13.99 3.94
C ALA A 170 8.50 14.32 3.76
N PHE A 171 9.35 13.83 4.67
CA PHE A 171 10.80 13.97 4.56
C PHE A 171 11.33 13.31 3.27
N LEU A 172 10.95 12.06 3.01
CA LEU A 172 11.34 11.33 1.79
C LEU A 172 10.87 12.03 0.51
N ALA A 173 9.66 12.59 0.53
CA ALA A 173 9.10 13.40 -0.56
C ALA A 173 9.90 14.69 -0.82
N ILE A 174 10.41 15.34 0.23
CA ILE A 174 11.26 16.53 0.11
C ILE A 174 12.65 16.18 -0.42
N PHE A 175 13.18 14.99 -0.13
CA PHE A 175 14.50 14.55 -0.58
C PHE A 175 14.55 14.02 -2.02
N LEU A 176 13.42 14.06 -2.76
CA LEU A 176 13.36 13.69 -4.17
C LEU A 176 14.28 14.48 -5.10
#